data_AF-A0A3R6N5A4-F1
#
_entry.id   AF-A0A3R6N5A4-F1
#
_cell.length_a   1.000
_cell.length_b   1.000
_cell.length_c   1.000
_cell.angle_alpha   90.00
_cell.angle_beta   90.00
_cell.angle_gamma   90.00
#
_symmetry.space_group_name_H-M   'P 1'
#
loop_
_entity.id
_entity.type
_entity.pdbx_description
1 polymer ?
#
loop_
_entity_poly.entity_id
_entity_poly.type
_entity_poly.pdbx_seq_one_letter_code
_entity_poly.pdbx_strand_id
1 'polypeptide(L)'
;MRLIVAGTRTFDDYVLMREKLDQIILGLQEDYSGAPVVIISGNAKGADQLGIRYAMERNLSFRRFPAQWHQYGKAAGPMRNAQMLAYAKEGIPALVAFWDGKSRGTDNMIQAARRGKAFVRVIPYEAADVKKTERKP
;
A
#
# COMPACT_ATOMS: atom_id res chain seq x y z
N MET A 1 -0.90 -2.31 15.45
CA MET A 1 -0.24 -1.83 14.23
C MET A 1 -1.24 -1.52 13.14
N ARG A 2 -1.03 -0.41 12.44
CA ARG A 2 -1.88 0.04 11.34
C ARG A 2 -1.01 0.16 10.09
N LEU A 3 -1.05 -0.89 9.26
CA LEU A 3 -0.15 -1.10 8.14
C LEU A 3 -0.82 -0.71 6.83
N ILE A 4 -0.36 0.39 6.24
CA ILE A 4 -0.75 0.79 4.89
C ILE A 4 -0.04 -0.12 3.89
N VAL A 5 -0.83 -0.77 3.03
CA VAL A 5 -0.32 -1.48 1.86
C VAL A 5 -0.70 -0.68 0.63
N ALA A 6 0.31 -0.18 -0.07
CA ALA A 6 0.13 0.64 -1.27
C ALA A 6 1.12 0.20 -2.36
N GLY A 7 0.88 0.63 -3.59
CA GLY A 7 1.81 0.34 -4.65
C GLY A 7 1.34 0.82 -6.01
N THR A 8 2.13 0.47 -7.02
CA THR A 8 1.80 0.77 -8.41
C THR A 8 0.60 -0.06 -8.85
N ARG A 9 -0.28 0.52 -9.68
CA ARG A 9 -1.57 -0.11 -10.06
C ARG A 9 -1.42 -1.37 -10.91
N THR A 10 -0.25 -1.58 -11.51
CA THR A 10 0.10 -2.75 -12.31
C THR A 10 0.82 -3.82 -11.51
N PHE A 11 1.08 -3.61 -10.22
CA PHE A 11 1.67 -4.63 -9.36
C PHE A 11 0.67 -5.79 -9.17
N ASP A 12 1.08 -7.01 -9.53
CA ASP A 12 0.26 -8.22 -9.47
C ASP A 12 0.95 -9.43 -8.82
N ASP A 13 2.22 -9.31 -8.40
CA ASP A 13 2.98 -10.38 -7.75
C ASP A 13 2.53 -10.60 -6.30
N TYR A 14 1.48 -11.39 -6.13
CA TYR A 14 0.94 -11.71 -4.82
C TYR A 14 1.89 -12.57 -3.97
N VAL A 15 2.72 -13.41 -4.60
CA VAL A 15 3.65 -14.28 -3.88
C VAL A 15 4.70 -13.43 -3.17
N LEU A 16 5.31 -12.49 -3.91
CA LEU A 16 6.24 -11.51 -3.35
C LEU A 16 5.58 -10.68 -2.25
N MET A 17 4.35 -10.20 -2.47
CA MET A 17 3.64 -9.42 -1.46
C MET A 17 3.46 -10.19 -0.17
N ARG A 18 2.92 -11.41 -0.25
CA ARG A 18 2.64 -12.26 0.91
C ARG A 18 3.91 -12.50 1.72
N GLU A 19 5.00 -12.89 1.05
CA GLU A 19 6.29 -13.14 1.71
C GLU A 19 6.84 -11.90 2.42
N LYS A 20 6.80 -10.73 1.75
CA LYS A 20 7.29 -9.49 2.35
C LYS A 20 6.41 -9.01 3.50
N LEU A 21 5.09 -9.14 3.38
CA LEU A 21 4.18 -8.76 4.46
C LEU A 21 4.34 -9.68 5.67
N ASP A 22 4.44 -11.00 5.48
CA ASP A 22 4.68 -11.95 6.57
C ASP A 22 5.99 -11.62 7.31
N GLN A 23 7.09 -11.39 6.58
CA GLN A 23 8.39 -11.03 7.17
C GLN A 23 8.33 -9.71 7.96
N ILE A 24 7.71 -8.68 7.39
CA ILE A 24 7.66 -7.34 8.00
C ILE A 24 6.73 -7.32 9.21
N ILE A 25 5.57 -7.99 9.12
CA ILE A 25 4.63 -8.06 10.24
C ILE A 25 5.27 -8.81 11.40
N LEU A 26 5.94 -9.95 11.14
CA LEU A 26 6.64 -10.70 12.18
C LEU A 26 7.66 -9.82 12.92
N GLY A 27 8.54 -9.14 12.19
CA GLY A 27 9.54 -8.25 12.82
C GLY A 27 8.91 -7.10 13.62
N LEU A 28 7.83 -6.48 13.10
CA LEU A 28 7.13 -5.45 13.86
C LEU A 28 6.40 -6.01 15.09
N GLN A 29 5.98 -7.28 15.09
CA GLN A 29 5.41 -7.92 16.28
C GLN A 29 6.46 -8.27 17.33
N GLU A 30 7.73 -8.45 16.96
CA GLU A 30 8.81 -8.58 17.94
C GLU A 30 9.00 -7.26 18.70
N ASP A 31 9.03 -6.12 17.98
CA ASP A 31 9.13 -4.78 18.57
C ASP A 31 7.86 -4.36 19.33
N TYR A 32 6.69 -4.82 18.89
CA TYR A 32 5.37 -4.44 19.42
C TYR A 32 4.51 -5.68 19.72
N SER A 33 5.01 -6.54 20.62
CA SER A 33 4.36 -7.81 20.97
C SER A 33 2.90 -7.63 21.41
N GLY A 34 2.03 -8.51 20.89
CA GLY A 34 0.59 -8.49 21.15
C GLY A 34 -0.21 -7.39 20.45
N ALA A 35 0.43 -6.47 19.70
CA ALA A 35 -0.30 -5.41 19.01
C ALA A 35 -1.13 -5.97 17.82
N PRO A 36 -2.45 -5.72 17.75
CA PRO A 36 -3.29 -6.23 16.66
C PRO A 36 -2.92 -5.56 15.33
N VAL A 37 -2.98 -6.30 14.23
CA VAL A 37 -2.65 -5.79 12.89
C VAL A 37 -3.92 -5.39 12.15
N VAL A 38 -3.91 -4.17 11.60
CA VAL A 38 -4.96 -3.69 10.69
C VAL A 38 -4.31 -3.30 9.37
N ILE A 39 -4.73 -3.94 8.28
CA ILE A 39 -4.30 -3.58 6.92
C ILE A 39 -5.12 -2.39 6.41
N ILE A 40 -4.44 -1.37 5.89
CA ILE A 40 -5.06 -0.17 5.33
C ILE A 40 -4.79 -0.16 3.83
N SER A 41 -5.87 -0.04 3.05
CA SER A 41 -5.83 0.00 1.60
C SER A 41 -6.60 1.21 1.09
N GLY A 42 -6.15 1.81 -0.01
CA GLY A 42 -6.88 2.84 -0.72
C GLY A 42 -7.82 2.33 -1.80
N ASN A 43 -8.04 1.01 -1.85
CA ASN A 43 -8.99 0.39 -2.76
C ASN A 43 -8.70 0.67 -4.25
N ALA A 44 -7.43 0.88 -4.60
CA ALA A 44 -6.97 0.95 -5.99
C ALA A 44 -6.68 -0.46 -6.55
N LYS A 45 -6.53 -0.58 -7.87
CA LYS A 45 -6.02 -1.81 -8.49
C LYS A 45 -4.58 -2.10 -8.06
N GLY A 46 -4.16 -3.35 -8.20
CA GLY A 46 -2.81 -3.81 -7.92
C GLY A 46 -2.57 -4.00 -6.43
N ALA A 47 -1.50 -3.41 -5.90
CA ALA A 47 -1.06 -3.63 -4.52
C ALA A 47 -2.15 -3.37 -3.45
N ASP A 48 -2.97 -2.33 -3.62
CA ASP A 48 -4.07 -2.03 -2.69
C ASP A 48 -5.11 -3.17 -2.61
N GLN A 49 -5.43 -3.84 -3.73
CA GLN A 49 -6.35 -4.99 -3.78
C GLN A 49 -5.69 -6.26 -3.23
N LEU A 50 -4.42 -6.50 -3.60
CA LEU A 50 -3.67 -7.64 -3.08
C LEU A 50 -3.45 -7.55 -1.56
N GLY A 51 -3.28 -6.35 -1.00
CA GLY A 51 -3.20 -6.14 0.44
C GLY A 51 -4.50 -6.53 1.16
N ILE A 52 -5.66 -6.24 0.57
CA ILE A 52 -6.96 -6.71 1.10
C ILE A 52 -7.07 -8.23 1.04
N ARG A 53 -6.65 -8.84 -0.08
CA ARG A 53 -6.60 -10.30 -0.21
C ARG A 53 -5.73 -10.92 0.89
N TYR A 54 -4.53 -10.38 1.10
CA TYR A 54 -3.62 -10.82 2.16
C TYR A 54 -4.28 -10.75 3.54
N ALA A 55 -4.95 -9.63 3.85
CA ALA A 55 -5.66 -9.47 5.11
C ALA A 55 -6.73 -10.56 5.33
N MET A 56 -7.53 -10.84 4.30
CA MET A 56 -8.55 -11.88 4.35
C MET A 56 -7.96 -13.28 4.55
N GLU A 57 -6.92 -13.64 3.79
CA GLU A 57 -6.26 -14.95 3.91
C GLU A 57 -5.61 -15.18 5.29
N ARG A 58 -5.20 -14.10 5.96
CA ARG A 58 -4.58 -14.15 7.30
C ARG A 58 -5.57 -13.86 8.44
N ASN A 59 -6.86 -13.70 8.15
CA ASN A 59 -7.89 -13.28 9.12
C ASN A 59 -7.52 -11.99 9.88
N LEU A 60 -6.86 -11.05 9.20
CA LEU A 60 -6.52 -9.74 9.74
C LEU A 60 -7.65 -8.73 9.47
N SER A 61 -7.84 -7.81 10.41
CA SER A 61 -8.69 -6.65 10.21
C SER A 61 -8.17 -5.80 9.05
N PHE A 62 -9.07 -5.20 8.26
CA PHE A 62 -8.68 -4.26 7.21
C PHE A 62 -9.64 -3.07 7.09
N ARG A 63 -9.13 -1.96 6.56
CA ARG A 63 -9.92 -0.76 6.26
C ARG A 63 -9.61 -0.23 4.87
N ARG A 64 -10.67 0.14 4.14
CA ARG A 64 -10.58 0.70 2.78
C ARG A 64 -10.81 2.21 2.80
N PHE A 65 -10.03 2.93 2.00
CA PHE A 65 -10.13 4.36 1.79
C PHE A 65 -10.22 4.64 0.28
N PRO A 66 -11.39 4.47 -0.35
CA PRO A 66 -11.53 4.74 -1.78
C PRO A 66 -11.34 6.24 -2.07
N ALA A 67 -10.60 6.55 -3.14
CA ALA A 67 -10.44 7.93 -3.57
C ALA A 67 -11.72 8.46 -4.26
N GLN A 68 -12.19 9.63 -3.84
CA GLN A 68 -13.41 10.26 -4.34
C GLN A 68 -13.15 11.08 -5.61
N TRP A 69 -12.79 10.38 -6.70
CA TRP A 69 -12.40 11.01 -7.98
C TRP A 69 -13.48 11.91 -8.57
N HIS A 70 -14.76 11.54 -8.43
CA HIS A 70 -15.87 12.32 -8.95
C HIS A 70 -15.96 13.71 -8.29
N GLN A 71 -15.66 13.80 -7.00
CA GLN A 71 -15.78 15.04 -6.23
C GLN A 71 -14.53 15.92 -6.31
N TYR A 72 -13.34 15.32 -6.24
CA TYR A 72 -12.09 16.08 -6.08
C TYR A 72 -11.11 15.96 -7.24
N GLY A 73 -11.48 15.22 -8.31
CA GLY A 73 -10.64 15.02 -9.48
C GLY A 73 -9.24 14.53 -9.10
N LYS A 74 -8.20 15.19 -9.64
CA LYS A 74 -6.79 14.81 -9.41
C LYS A 74 -6.37 14.87 -7.93
N ALA A 75 -7.01 15.71 -7.11
CA ALA A 75 -6.70 15.84 -5.69
C ALA A 75 -7.20 14.66 -4.86
N ALA A 76 -8.16 13.86 -5.37
CA ALA A 76 -8.73 12.72 -4.65
C ALA A 76 -7.69 11.70 -4.21
N GLY A 77 -6.65 11.46 -5.02
CA GLY A 77 -5.55 10.54 -4.69
C GLY A 77 -4.73 11.00 -3.47
N PRO A 78 -4.10 12.19 -3.52
CA PRO A 78 -3.38 12.75 -2.37
C PRO A 78 -4.25 12.91 -1.11
N MET A 79 -5.51 13.33 -1.24
CA MET A 79 -6.43 13.44 -0.10
C MET A 79 -6.68 12.08 0.56
N ARG A 80 -6.93 11.04 -0.24
CA ARG A 80 -7.03 9.66 0.24
C ARG A 80 -5.76 9.21 0.95
N ASN A 81 -4.58 9.49 0.39
CA ASN A 81 -3.30 9.15 1.01
C ASN A 81 -3.14 9.80 2.39
N ALA A 82 -3.53 11.08 2.51
CA ALA A 82 -3.52 11.79 3.79
C ALA A 82 -4.50 11.16 4.79
N GLN A 83 -5.69 10.75 4.37
CA GLN A 83 -6.68 10.08 5.22
C GLN A 83 -6.18 8.71 5.72
N MET A 84 -5.58 7.90 4.85
CA MET A 84 -4.97 6.62 5.25
C MET A 84 -3.87 6.82 6.30
N LEU A 85 -2.99 7.81 6.09
CA LEU A 85 -1.91 8.12 7.03
C LEU A 85 -2.45 8.66 8.36
N ALA A 86 -3.44 9.55 8.33
CA ALA A 86 -4.08 10.07 9.54
C ALA A 86 -4.66 8.92 10.39
N TYR A 87 -5.41 8.01 9.75
CA TYR A 87 -5.91 6.82 10.41
C TYR A 87 -4.76 5.92 10.92
N ALA A 88 -3.69 5.72 10.15
CA ALA A 88 -2.57 4.90 10.61
C ALA A 88 -1.90 5.45 11.88
N LYS A 89 -1.82 6.78 12.01
CA LYS A 89 -1.19 7.48 13.15
C LYS A 89 -1.97 7.42 14.47
N GLU A 90 -3.22 6.97 14.46
CA GLU A 90 -3.95 6.68 15.70
C GLU A 90 -3.51 5.34 16.35
N GLY A 91 -2.56 4.63 15.74
CA GLY A 91 -1.91 3.45 16.31
C GLY A 91 -0.41 3.49 16.05
N ILE A 92 0.18 2.32 15.76
CA ILE A 92 1.57 2.22 15.30
C ILE A 92 1.56 2.31 13.76
N PRO A 93 1.97 3.44 13.15
CA PRO A 93 1.84 3.66 11.71
C PRO A 93 2.98 2.96 10.95
N ALA A 94 2.59 2.16 9.97
CA ALA A 94 3.54 1.53 9.04
C ALA A 94 3.05 1.64 7.59
N LEU A 95 3.99 1.64 6.65
CA LEU A 95 3.76 1.59 5.20
C LEU A 95 4.66 0.52 4.59
N VAL A 96 4.07 -0.38 3.79
CA VAL A 96 4.77 -1.21 2.83
C VAL A 96 4.31 -0.79 1.42
N ALA A 97 5.25 -0.31 0.62
CA ALA A 97 4.98 0.20 -0.73
C ALA A 97 5.65 -0.68 -1.79
N PHE A 98 4.85 -1.32 -2.64
CA PHE A 98 5.32 -2.08 -3.81
C PHE A 98 5.44 -1.14 -5.01
N TRP A 99 6.66 -0.77 -5.38
CA TRP A 99 6.90 0.39 -6.26
C TRP A 99 7.78 0.05 -7.46
N ASP A 100 7.34 0.52 -8.63
CA ASP A 100 8.04 0.41 -9.92
C ASP A 100 9.07 1.53 -10.15
N GLY A 101 9.29 2.40 -9.16
CA GLY A 101 10.14 3.59 -9.29
C GLY A 101 9.53 4.75 -10.09
N LYS A 102 8.33 4.58 -10.68
CA LYS A 102 7.72 5.55 -11.63
C LYS A 102 6.38 6.08 -11.17
N SER A 103 5.60 5.29 -10.40
CA SER A 103 4.26 5.68 -9.95
C SER A 103 4.31 6.89 -9.00
N ARG A 104 3.90 8.06 -9.52
CA ARG A 104 3.76 9.31 -8.75
C ARG A 104 2.82 9.18 -7.56
N GLY A 105 1.75 8.37 -7.69
CA GLY A 105 0.79 8.16 -6.60
C GLY A 105 1.41 7.38 -5.44
N THR A 106 2.25 6.40 -5.77
CA THR A 106 2.97 5.59 -4.78
C THR A 106 4.08 6.40 -4.12
N ASP A 107 4.86 7.16 -4.90
CA ASP A 107 5.87 8.08 -4.35
C ASP A 107 5.22 9.10 -3.40
N ASN A 108 4.09 9.72 -3.79
CA ASN A 108 3.36 10.63 -2.91
C ASN A 108 3.01 10.00 -1.56
N MET A 109 2.56 8.73 -1.54
CA MET A 109 2.26 8.01 -0.30
C MET A 109 3.53 7.72 0.52
N ILE A 110 4.63 7.30 -0.12
CA ILE A 110 5.93 7.07 0.53
C ILE A 110 6.43 8.35 1.21
N GLN A 111 6.42 9.47 0.49
CA GLN A 111 6.87 10.75 1.03
C GLN A 111 5.97 11.23 2.19
N ALA A 112 4.65 11.04 2.08
CA ALA A 112 3.72 11.36 3.15
C ALA A 112 4.01 10.52 4.42
N ALA A 113 4.18 9.21 4.27
CA ALA A 113 4.48 8.31 5.38
C ALA A 113 5.82 8.64 6.07
N ARG A 114 6.87 8.93 5.29
CA ARG A 114 8.18 9.37 5.82
C ARG A 114 8.05 10.66 6.63
N ARG A 115 7.40 11.69 6.08
CA ARG A 115 7.13 12.95 6.82
C ARG A 115 6.28 12.70 8.07
N GLY A 116 5.36 11.75 8.00
CA GLY A 116 4.51 11.32 9.11
C GLY A 116 5.23 10.49 10.17
N LYS A 117 6.54 10.21 10.02
CA LYS A 117 7.35 9.35 10.89
C LYS A 117 6.79 7.93 11.05
N ALA A 118 6.12 7.42 10.01
CA ALA A 118 5.72 6.02 9.95
C ALA A 118 6.95 5.12 9.70
N PHE A 119 6.88 3.86 10.13
CA PHE A 119 7.79 2.84 9.61
C PHE A 119 7.53 2.68 8.10
N VAL A 120 8.57 2.77 7.26
CA VAL A 120 8.40 2.70 5.80
C VAL A 120 9.31 1.64 5.22
N ARG A 121 8.72 0.67 4.50
CA ARG A 121 9.44 -0.25 3.63
C ARG A 121 8.99 -0.07 2.19
N VAL A 122 9.96 0.11 1.29
CA VAL A 122 9.73 0.14 -0.15
C VAL A 122 10.25 -1.17 -0.72
N ILE A 123 9.38 -1.90 -1.41
CA ILE A 123 9.69 -3.13 -2.12
C ILE A 123 9.75 -2.79 -3.60
N PRO A 124 10.95 -2.60 -4.17
CA PRO A 124 11.09 -2.38 -5.60
C PRO A 124 10.69 -3.66 -6.35
N TYR A 125 10.08 -3.49 -7.52
CA TYR A 125 9.85 -4.58 -8.46
C TYR A 125 10.01 -4.08 -9.90
N GLU A 126 10.39 -4.97 -10.80
CA GLU A 126 10.36 -4.67 -12.22
C GLU A 126 8.93 -4.86 -12.71
N ALA A 127 8.27 -3.77 -13.07
CA ALA A 127 7.02 -3.88 -13.79
C ALA A 127 7.31 -4.59 -15.10
N ALA A 128 6.65 -5.73 -15.34
CA ALA A 128 6.71 -6.39 -16.64
C ALA A 128 6.46 -5.32 -17.71
N ASP A 129 7.44 -5.11 -18.59
CA ASP A 129 7.31 -4.16 -19.68
C ASP A 129 6.00 -4.51 -20.39
N VAL A 130 5.02 -3.61 -20.28
CA VAL A 130 3.80 -3.72 -21.07
C VAL A 130 4.30 -3.65 -22.51
N LYS A 131 4.47 -4.82 -23.14
CA LYS A 131 4.78 -4.93 -24.56
C LYS A 131 3.84 -3.95 -25.24
N LYS A 132 4.41 -2.87 -25.79
CA LYS A 132 3.68 -1.98 -26.68
C LYS A 132 3.09 -2.89 -27.74
N THR A 133 1.80 -3.17 -27.65
CA THR A 133 1.09 -3.79 -28.75
C THR A 133 1.16 -2.77 -29.86
N GLU A 134 2.10 -3.02 -30.78
CA GLU A 134 2.15 -2.39 -32.08
C GLU A 134 0.77 -2.56 -32.71
N ARG A 135 -0.04 -1.49 -32.66
CA ARG A 135 -1.08 -1.32 -33.66
C ARG A 135 -0.33 -0.99 -34.95
N LYS A 136 -0.04 -2.04 -35.73
CA LYS A 136 0.35 -1.93 -37.13
C LYS A 136 -0.73 -1.13 -37.89
N PRO A 137 -0.34 -0.40 -38.95
CA PRO A 137 -1.15 0.64 -39.59
C PRO A 137 -2.41 0.10 -40.24
#